data_AF-A0A101WV75-F1
#
_entry.id   AF-A0A101WV75-F1
#
_cell.length_a   1.000
_cell.length_b   1.000
_cell.length_c   1.000
_cell.angle_alpha   90.00
_cell.angle_beta   90.00
_cell.angle_gamma   90.00
#
_symmetry.space_group_name_H-M   'P 1'
#
loop_
_entity.id
_entity.type
_entity.pdbx_description
1 polymer ?
#
loop_
_entity_poly.entity_id
_entity_poly.type
_entity_poly.pdbx_seq_one_letter_code
_entity_poly.pdbx_strand_id
1 'polypeptide(L)'
;MLRRAVAVELEVTKDLNKLFYSVETAYLNIVREVVEYAVANNATSVAKLHRLFYSKYRLEYPSLNSSLVQQAIRQAAEVAKSFIARRRKGLVQKPYPEVKTVSIRFTEMAWSYGKFINSTAPVRLGLSLPGGRMEVWLRPHKRFWLYWWRVLGVRLGWEER
;
A
#
# COMPACT_ATOMS: atom_id res chain seq x y z
N MET A 1 -12.75 4.10 -18.22
CA MET A 1 -13.11 3.06 -17.22
C MET A 1 -13.20 3.70 -15.84
N LEU A 2 -14.39 3.88 -15.27
CA LEU A 2 -14.58 4.52 -13.96
C LEU A 2 -14.05 3.61 -12.84
N ARG A 3 -12.95 3.98 -12.19
CA ARG A 3 -12.48 3.33 -10.96
C ARG A 3 -13.32 3.85 -9.80
N ARG A 4 -14.26 3.05 -9.32
CA ARG A 4 -15.06 3.37 -8.12
C ARG A 4 -14.36 2.76 -6.90
N ALA A 5 -14.01 3.59 -5.93
CA ALA A 5 -13.51 3.16 -4.63
C ALA A 5 -14.68 3.07 -3.65
N VAL A 6 -14.72 2.01 -2.85
CA VAL A 6 -15.70 1.85 -1.77
C VAL A 6 -14.93 1.83 -0.47
N ALA A 7 -15.24 2.74 0.44
CA ALA A 7 -14.69 2.72 1.79
C ALA A 7 -15.32 1.56 2.57
N VAL A 8 -14.49 0.80 3.27
CA VAL A 8 -14.90 -0.32 4.11
C VAL A 8 -14.19 -0.19 5.45
N GLU A 9 -14.92 -0.44 6.53
CA GLU A 9 -14.35 -0.44 7.88
C GLU A 9 -13.81 -1.84 8.21
N LEU A 10 -12.70 -1.89 8.94
CA LEU A 10 -12.10 -3.13 9.41
C LEU A 10 -12.42 -3.31 10.89
N GLU A 11 -12.99 -4.45 11.26
CA GLU A 11 -13.06 -4.88 12.64
C GLU A 11 -11.80 -5.65 12.98
N VAL A 12 -10.93 -5.01 13.75
CA VAL A 12 -9.64 -5.54 14.17
C VAL A 12 -9.55 -5.58 15.69
N THR A 13 -8.92 -6.63 16.21
CA THR A 13 -8.55 -6.68 17.63
C THR A 13 -7.56 -5.55 17.96
N LYS A 14 -7.46 -5.16 19.23
CA LYS A 14 -6.54 -4.09 19.66
C LYS A 14 -5.09 -4.37 19.24
N ASP A 15 -4.66 -5.63 19.28
CA ASP A 15 -3.29 -6.02 18.93
C ASP A 15 -3.05 -6.01 17.41
N LEU A 16 -4.04 -6.39 16.61
CA LEU A 16 -3.99 -6.21 15.15
C LEU A 16 -3.90 -4.73 14.79
N ASN A 17 -4.65 -3.87 15.47
CA ASN A 17 -4.62 -2.43 15.22
C ASN A 17 -3.22 -1.84 15.52
N LYS A 18 -2.60 -2.24 16.64
CA LYS A 18 -1.20 -1.87 16.95
C LYS A 18 -0.24 -2.32 15.86
N LEU A 19 -0.44 -3.50 15.29
CA LEU A 19 0.40 -4.03 14.21
C LEU A 19 0.23 -3.22 12.92
N PHE A 20 -0.99 -2.81 12.56
CA PHE A 20 -1.22 -1.90 11.44
C PHE A 20 -0.53 -0.54 11.64
N TYR A 21 -0.64 0.04 12.84
CA TYR A 21 0.07 1.28 13.16
C TYR A 21 1.59 1.13 13.06
N SER A 22 2.15 0.01 13.51
CA SER A 22 3.58 -0.28 13.37
C SER A 22 4.01 -0.36 11.91
N VAL A 23 3.24 -1.07 11.07
CA VAL A 23 3.48 -1.18 9.63
C VAL A 23 3.34 0.18 8.94
N GLU A 24 2.31 0.96 9.26
CA GLU A 24 2.09 2.30 8.72
C GLU A 24 3.24 3.24 9.09
N THR A 25 3.68 3.19 10.34
CA THR A 25 4.80 4.02 10.83
C THR A 25 6.10 3.67 10.12
N ALA A 26 6.42 2.37 10.01
CA ALA A 26 7.60 1.91 9.27
C ALA A 26 7.54 2.33 7.80
N TYR A 27 6.39 2.16 7.14
CA TYR A 27 6.19 2.56 5.76
C TYR A 27 6.35 4.08 5.57
N LEU A 28 5.78 4.87 6.48
CA LEU A 28 5.88 6.33 6.46
C LEU A 28 7.33 6.78 6.62
N ASN A 29 8.09 6.17 7.54
CA ASN A 29 9.49 6.49 7.78
C ASN A 29 10.34 6.21 6.53
N ILE A 30 10.16 5.03 5.91
CA ILE A 30 10.82 4.67 4.65
C ILE A 30 10.53 5.71 3.57
N VAL A 31 9.25 6.07 3.38
CA VAL A 31 8.87 7.04 2.35
C VAL A 31 9.50 8.40 2.62
N ARG A 32 9.48 8.90 3.86
CA ARG A 32 10.05 10.22 4.20
C ARG A 32 11.54 10.29 3.88
N GLU A 33 12.31 9.33 4.38
CA GLU A 33 13.75 9.34 4.22
C GLU A 33 14.16 9.19 2.75
N VAL A 34 13.54 8.26 2.01
CA VAL A 34 13.84 8.06 0.58
C VAL A 34 13.46 9.29 -0.25
N VAL A 35 12.34 9.95 0.07
CA VAL A 35 11.91 11.17 -0.62
C VAL A 35 12.89 12.32 -0.35
N GLU A 36 13.29 12.53 0.91
CA GLU A 36 14.26 13.57 1.28
C GLU A 36 15.57 13.39 0.52
N TYR A 37 16.11 12.16 0.52
CA TYR A 37 17.31 11.82 -0.25
C TYR A 37 17.12 12.06 -1.75
N ALA A 38 15.99 11.63 -2.31
CA ALA A 38 15.70 11.77 -3.73
C ALA A 38 15.61 13.23 -4.18
N VAL A 39 14.99 14.09 -3.36
CA VAL A 39 14.88 15.53 -3.64
C VAL A 39 16.23 16.23 -3.48
N ALA A 40 17.01 15.92 -2.44
CA ALA A 40 18.32 16.52 -2.22
C ALA A 40 19.32 16.17 -3.34
N ASN A 41 19.28 14.93 -3.84
CA ASN A 41 20.21 14.43 -4.87
C ASN A 41 19.65 14.48 -6.30
N ASN A 42 18.47 15.06 -6.52
CA ASN A 42 17.74 15.00 -7.79
C ASN A 42 17.62 13.58 -8.39
N ALA A 43 17.52 12.56 -7.54
CA ALA A 43 17.52 11.16 -7.93
C ALA A 43 16.08 10.64 -8.11
N THR A 44 15.53 10.73 -9.31
CA THR A 44 14.14 10.29 -9.61
C THR A 44 14.02 8.85 -10.11
N SER A 45 15.13 8.12 -10.26
CA SER A 45 15.13 6.75 -10.77
C SER A 45 14.78 5.75 -9.68
N VAL A 46 13.67 5.02 -9.87
CA VAL A 46 13.21 3.96 -8.96
C VAL A 46 14.29 2.89 -8.77
N ALA A 47 14.95 2.47 -9.85
CA ALA A 47 16.00 1.44 -9.78
C ALA A 47 17.21 1.91 -8.96
N LYS A 48 17.57 3.19 -9.07
CA LYS A 48 18.66 3.78 -8.28
C LYS A 48 18.31 3.81 -6.79
N LEU A 49 17.13 4.31 -6.45
CA LEU A 49 16.66 4.35 -5.05
C LEU A 49 16.50 2.95 -4.47
N HIS A 50 16.01 1.99 -5.26
CA HIS A 50 15.89 0.60 -4.85
C HIS A 50 17.26 0.00 -4.51
N ARG A 51 18.28 0.17 -5.37
CA ARG A 51 19.63 -0.34 -5.10
C ARG A 51 20.24 0.24 -3.83
N LEU A 52 19.96 1.51 -3.52
CA LEU A 52 20.51 2.20 -2.36
C LEU A 52 19.80 1.80 -1.06
N PHE A 53 18.48 1.74 -1.07
CA PHE A 53 17.68 1.66 0.16
C PHE A 53 17.09 0.27 0.45
N TYR A 54 16.96 -0.61 -0.55
CA TYR A 54 16.32 -1.91 -0.34
C TYR A 54 17.04 -2.76 0.71
N SER A 55 18.36 -2.91 0.59
CA SER A 55 19.14 -3.70 1.54
C SER A 55 19.12 -3.08 2.94
N LYS A 56 19.17 -1.75 3.05
CA LYS A 56 19.08 -1.03 4.32
C LYS A 56 17.77 -1.37 5.05
N TYR A 57 16.62 -1.18 4.40
CA TYR A 57 15.32 -1.40 5.05
C TYR A 57 14.97 -2.88 5.25
N ARG A 58 15.56 -3.79 4.46
CA ARG A 58 15.44 -5.23 4.73
C ARG A 58 16.15 -5.65 6.01
N LEU A 59 17.23 -4.96 6.39
CA LEU A 59 17.92 -5.18 7.66
C LEU A 59 17.23 -4.46 8.83
N GLU A 60 16.77 -3.22 8.61
CA GLU A 60 16.10 -2.42 9.65
C GLU A 60 14.71 -2.96 10.01
N TYR A 61 13.96 -3.45 9.01
CA TYR A 61 12.62 -4.01 9.18
C TYR A 61 12.56 -5.45 8.64
N PRO A 62 13.20 -6.43 9.32
CA PRO A 62 13.25 -7.81 8.83
C PRO A 62 11.86 -8.44 8.75
N SER A 63 10.97 -8.05 9.68
CA SER A 63 9.59 -8.51 9.77
C SER A 63 8.68 -7.88 8.69
N LEU A 64 9.06 -6.75 8.11
CA LEU A 64 8.28 -6.10 7.06
C LEU A 64 8.36 -6.88 5.75
N ASN A 65 7.19 -7.09 5.11
CA ASN A 65 7.12 -7.79 3.84
C ASN A 65 7.98 -7.07 2.79
N SER A 66 8.81 -7.81 2.05
CA SER A 66 9.70 -7.26 1.01
C SER A 66 8.94 -6.47 -0.05
N SER A 67 7.71 -6.89 -0.38
CA SER A 67 6.84 -6.18 -1.32
C SER A 67 6.46 -4.78 -0.82
N LEU A 68 6.21 -4.61 0.48
CA LEU A 68 5.89 -3.31 1.07
C LEU A 68 7.09 -2.36 1.03
N VAL A 69 8.30 -2.87 1.26
CA VAL A 69 9.54 -2.08 1.14
C VAL A 69 9.73 -1.60 -0.30
N GLN A 70 9.58 -2.50 -1.28
CA GLN A 70 9.69 -2.14 -2.70
C GLN A 70 8.65 -1.09 -3.10
N GLN A 71 7.43 -1.25 -2.61
CA GLN A 71 6.34 -0.31 -2.85
C GLN A 71 6.60 1.07 -2.24
N ALA A 72 7.09 1.12 -1.00
CA ALA A 72 7.45 2.37 -0.33
C ALA A 72 8.50 3.14 -1.13
N ILE A 73 9.56 2.47 -1.60
CA ILE A 73 10.61 3.07 -2.42
C ILE A 73 10.06 3.60 -3.74
N ARG A 74 9.17 2.83 -4.40
CA ARG A 74 8.52 3.29 -5.64
C ARG A 74 7.65 4.51 -5.41
N GLN A 75 6.84 4.51 -4.36
CA GLN A 75 6.00 5.65 -4.00
C GLN A 75 6.84 6.88 -3.68
N ALA A 76 7.94 6.71 -2.94
CA ALA A 76 8.88 7.78 -2.64
C ALA A 76 9.45 8.42 -3.91
N ALA A 77 9.87 7.60 -4.88
CA ALA A 77 10.35 8.08 -6.17
C ALA A 77 9.30 8.90 -6.94
N GLU A 78 8.04 8.45 -6.94
CA GLU A 78 6.92 9.15 -7.58
C GLU A 78 6.63 10.50 -6.91
N VAL A 79 6.64 10.55 -5.57
CA VAL A 79 6.48 11.78 -4.78
C VAL A 79 7.61 12.76 -5.07
N ALA A 80 8.87 12.30 -5.03
CA ALA A 80 10.04 13.13 -5.32
C ALA A 80 9.98 13.72 -6.73
N LYS A 81 9.63 12.89 -7.74
CA LYS A 81 9.48 13.34 -9.14
C LYS A 81 8.40 14.42 -9.27
N SER A 82 7.24 14.21 -8.64
CA SER A 82 6.13 15.17 -8.63
C SER A 82 6.55 16.49 -7.96
N PHE A 83 7.23 16.40 -6.82
CA PHE A 83 7.70 17.55 -6.06
C PHE A 83 8.71 18.39 -6.85
N ILE A 84 9.73 17.76 -7.44
CA ILE A 84 10.73 18.44 -8.27
C ILE A 84 10.05 19.13 -9.47
N ALA A 85 9.09 18.45 -10.12
CA ALA A 85 8.34 19.03 -11.23
C ALA A 85 7.53 20.27 -10.82
N ARG A 86 6.90 20.25 -9.64
CA ARG A 86 6.16 21.42 -9.11
C ARG A 86 7.08 22.54 -8.67
N ARG A 87 8.23 22.23 -8.07
CA ARG A 87 9.26 23.23 -7.72
C ARG A 87 9.77 23.96 -8.97
N ARG A 88 10.06 23.23 -10.05
CA ARG A 88 10.49 23.84 -11.33
C ARG A 88 9.45 24.80 -11.91
N LYS A 89 8.17 24.63 -11.59
CA LYS A 89 7.07 25.51 -11.97
C LYS A 89 6.84 26.68 -11.00
N GLY A 90 7.66 26.83 -9.95
CA GLY A 90 7.47 27.85 -8.91
C GLY A 90 6.26 27.61 -7.99
N LEU A 91 5.63 26.42 -8.06
CA LEU A 91 4.41 26.11 -7.28
C LEU A 91 4.71 25.67 -5.84
N VAL A 92 5.98 25.57 -5.47
CA VAL A 92 6.42 25.06 -4.16
C VAL A 92 7.53 25.96 -3.64
N GLN A 93 7.30 26.52 -2.46
CA GLN A 93 8.28 27.36 -1.75
C GLN A 93 9.17 26.55 -0.79
N LYS A 94 8.72 25.37 -0.35
CA LYS A 94 9.45 24.56 0.64
C LYS A 94 10.71 23.88 0.07
N PRO A 95 11.79 23.73 0.87
CA PRO A 95 13.01 23.02 0.49
C PRO A 95 12.83 21.49 0.42
N TYR A 96 11.80 20.93 1.06
CA TYR A 96 11.50 19.49 1.05
C TYR A 96 9.98 19.22 1.06
N PRO A 97 9.54 18.06 0.57
CA PRO A 97 8.15 17.60 0.70
C PRO A 97 7.88 17.05 2.10
N GLU A 98 6.79 17.49 2.72
CA GLU A 98 6.30 16.95 4.00
C GLU A 98 5.27 15.85 3.75
N VAL A 99 5.68 14.59 3.86
CA VAL A 99 4.76 13.45 3.76
C VAL A 99 4.10 13.23 5.12
N LYS A 100 2.85 13.69 5.27
CA LYS A 100 2.08 13.54 6.52
C LYS A 100 1.36 12.19 6.63
N THR A 101 0.85 11.68 5.52
CA THR A 101 0.05 10.45 5.46
C THR A 101 0.46 9.63 4.25
N VAL A 102 0.41 8.31 4.39
CA VAL A 102 0.72 7.34 3.34
C VAL A 102 -0.47 6.42 3.13
N SER A 103 -0.69 6.01 1.89
CA SER A 103 -1.68 4.98 1.56
C SER A 103 -0.95 3.72 1.10
N ILE A 104 -1.08 2.65 1.87
CA ILE A 104 -0.52 1.35 1.51
C ILE A 104 -1.50 0.64 0.57
N ARG A 105 -1.01 0.15 -0.56
CA ARG A 105 -1.84 -0.64 -1.51
C ARG A 105 -1.34 -2.06 -1.59
N PHE A 106 -2.12 -3.03 -1.13
CA PHE A 106 -1.79 -4.44 -1.32
C PHE A 106 -2.05 -4.86 -2.78
N THR A 107 -1.09 -5.57 -3.38
CA THR A 107 -1.25 -6.16 -4.71
C THR A 107 -2.10 -7.42 -4.63
N GLU A 108 -2.70 -7.85 -5.75
CA GLU A 108 -3.54 -9.05 -5.84
C GLU A 108 -2.92 -10.34 -5.30
N MET A 109 -1.60 -10.45 -5.34
CA MET A 109 -0.88 -11.62 -4.82
C MET A 109 -0.56 -11.52 -3.32
N ALA A 110 -0.65 -10.32 -2.73
CA ALA A 110 -0.37 -10.09 -1.31
C ALA A 110 -1.59 -10.31 -0.39
N TRP A 111 -2.77 -10.55 -0.98
CA TRP A 111 -4.02 -10.89 -0.29
C TRP A 111 -4.70 -12.08 -0.97
N SER A 112 -5.29 -13.01 -0.21
CA SER A 112 -5.98 -14.18 -0.79
C SER A 112 -7.47 -14.19 -0.44
N TYR A 113 -8.30 -14.14 -1.48
CA TYR A 113 -9.77 -14.18 -1.43
C TYR A 113 -10.34 -15.61 -1.27
N GLY A 114 -9.49 -16.64 -1.21
CA GLY A 114 -9.91 -18.04 -1.34
C GLY A 114 -10.89 -18.55 -0.26
N LYS A 115 -10.91 -17.98 0.94
CA LYS A 115 -11.86 -18.37 2.02
C LYS A 115 -13.21 -17.64 1.97
N PHE A 116 -13.35 -16.70 1.04
CA PHE A 116 -14.45 -15.74 0.97
C PHE A 116 -15.73 -16.31 0.33
N ILE A 117 -15.58 -17.23 -0.63
CA ILE A 117 -16.69 -17.74 -1.45
C ILE A 117 -17.60 -18.71 -0.65
N ASN A 118 -17.09 -19.27 0.46
CA ASN A 118 -17.83 -20.24 1.28
C ASN A 118 -18.55 -19.62 2.48
N SER A 119 -18.55 -18.28 2.63
CA SER A 119 -19.09 -17.59 3.81
C SER A 119 -20.22 -16.64 3.43
N THR A 120 -21.46 -16.97 3.83
CA THR A 120 -22.68 -16.17 3.56
C THR A 120 -22.80 -14.89 4.43
N ALA A 121 -21.85 -14.63 5.35
CA ALA A 121 -21.60 -13.37 6.08
C ALA A 121 -20.27 -13.52 6.88
N PRO A 122 -19.82 -12.51 7.66
CA PRO A 122 -19.08 -11.30 7.28
C PRO A 122 -17.77 -11.58 6.52
N VAL A 123 -17.31 -10.55 5.80
CA VAL A 123 -16.27 -10.63 4.77
C VAL A 123 -14.87 -10.77 5.40
N ARG A 124 -14.21 -11.93 5.23
CA ARG A 124 -12.85 -12.19 5.76
C ARG A 124 -11.76 -11.85 4.74
N LEU A 125 -10.76 -11.07 5.15
CA LEU A 125 -9.56 -10.76 4.38
C LEU A 125 -8.33 -11.48 4.94
N GLY A 126 -7.63 -12.25 4.11
CA GLY A 126 -6.30 -12.76 4.43
C GLY A 126 -5.22 -11.74 4.05
N LEU A 127 -4.54 -11.15 5.04
CA LEU A 127 -3.46 -10.19 4.84
C LEU A 127 -2.11 -10.81 5.18
N SER A 128 -1.11 -10.59 4.32
CA SER A 128 0.28 -11.00 4.59
C SER A 128 0.99 -9.89 5.33
N LEU A 129 1.03 -9.98 6.66
CA LEU A 129 1.62 -8.98 7.56
C LEU A 129 2.91 -9.52 8.21
N PRO A 130 3.73 -8.65 8.82
CA PRO A 130 4.84 -9.08 9.69
C PRO A 130 4.35 -10.06 10.75
N GLY A 131 4.85 -11.30 10.74
CA GLY A 131 4.41 -12.37 11.65
C GLY A 131 3.48 -13.43 11.04
N GLY A 132 3.11 -13.32 9.76
CA GLY A 132 2.42 -14.38 9.01
C GLY A 132 1.19 -13.92 8.24
N ARG A 133 0.40 -14.88 7.75
CA ARG A 133 -0.92 -14.60 7.16
C ARG A 133 -1.95 -14.48 8.28
N MET A 134 -2.62 -13.33 8.36
CA MET A 134 -3.67 -13.08 9.34
C MET A 134 -5.02 -12.85 8.66
N GLU A 135 -6.09 -13.31 9.29
CA GLU A 135 -7.46 -13.09 8.85
C GLU A 135 -8.06 -11.88 9.58
N VAL A 136 -8.62 -10.95 8.83
CA VAL A 136 -9.26 -9.73 9.36
C VAL A 136 -10.70 -9.65 8.88
N TRP A 137 -11.59 -9.17 9.74
CA TRP A 137 -13.00 -9.00 9.43
C TRP A 137 -13.26 -7.60 8.86
N LEU A 138 -14.01 -7.54 7.77
CA LEU A 138 -14.53 -6.29 7.22
C LEU A 138 -15.98 -6.09 7.72
N ARG A 139 -16.31 -4.84 8.03
CA ARG A 139 -17.67 -4.32 8.10
C ARG A 139 -18.03 -3.66 6.77
N PRO A 140 -18.64 -4.39 5.83
CA PRO A 140 -19.02 -3.85 4.54
C PRO A 140 -20.10 -2.76 4.70
N HIS A 141 -19.83 -1.58 4.15
CA HIS A 141 -20.84 -0.53 4.03
C HIS A 141 -21.96 -0.95 3.05
N LYS A 142 -23.18 -0.41 3.16
CA LYS A 142 -24.31 -0.78 2.27
C LYS A 142 -23.98 -0.72 0.78
N ARG A 143 -23.14 0.25 0.38
CA ARG A 143 -22.67 0.42 -1.01
C ARG A 143 -21.75 -0.70 -1.48
N PHE A 144 -21.04 -1.38 -0.59
CA PHE A 144 -20.19 -2.51 -0.94
C PHE A 144 -21.01 -3.67 -1.51
N TRP A 145 -22.17 -3.96 -0.91
CA TRP A 145 -23.11 -4.97 -1.42
C TRP A 145 -23.64 -4.65 -2.82
N LEU A 146 -23.83 -3.37 -3.16
CA LEU A 146 -24.25 -2.93 -4.51
C LEU A 146 -23.20 -3.17 -5.60
N TYR A 147 -21.95 -3.44 -5.24
CA TYR A 147 -20.88 -3.70 -6.21
C TYR A 147 -20.19 -5.05 -6.00
N TRP A 148 -20.66 -5.85 -5.04
CA TRP A 148 -20.04 -7.10 -4.65
C TRP A 148 -19.93 -8.10 -5.81
N TRP A 149 -20.97 -8.22 -6.65
CA TRP A 149 -20.94 -9.10 -7.82
C TRP A 149 -19.90 -8.69 -8.87
N ARG A 150 -19.57 -7.39 -8.99
CA ARG A 150 -18.51 -6.92 -9.90
C ARG A 150 -17.12 -7.28 -9.41
N VAL A 151 -16.93 -7.42 -8.10
CA VAL A 151 -15.67 -7.89 -7.50
C VAL A 151 -15.48 -9.39 -7.76
N LEU A 152 -16.56 -10.18 -7.75
CA LEU A 152 -16.54 -11.61 -8.07
C LEU A 152 -16.39 -11.91 -9.57
N GLY A 153 -16.86 -11.02 -10.45
CA GLY A 153 -16.84 -11.20 -11.90
C GLY A 153 -15.46 -11.17 -12.56
N VAL A 154 -14.39 -10.85 -11.84
CA VAL A 154 -13.02 -10.86 -12.38
C VAL A 154 -12.50 -12.29 -12.67
N ARG A 155 -13.24 -13.34 -12.25
CA ARG A 155 -12.87 -14.75 -12.47
C ARG A 155 -13.71 -15.52 -13.52
N LEU A 156 -14.69 -14.90 -14.18
CA LEU A 156 -15.50 -15.57 -15.21
C LEU A 156 -15.38 -14.90 -16.59
N GLY A 157 -14.15 -14.72 -17.05
CA GLY A 157 -13.87 -14.50 -18.45
C GLY A 157 -12.62 -15.28 -18.80
N TRP A 158 -12.66 -16.01 -19.92
CA TRP A 158 -11.63 -16.85 -20.54
C TRP A 158 -11.84 -18.36 -20.39
N GLU A 159 -12.88 -18.87 -21.05
CA GLU A 159 -12.77 -20.10 -21.85
C GLU A 159 -13.78 -20.01 -23.00
N GLU A 160 -13.34 -19.41 -24.11
CA GLU A 160 -13.89 -19.63 -25.45
C GLU A 160 -12.86 -19.11 -26.47
N ARG A 161 -11.95 -20.00 -26.86
CA ARG A 161 -11.54 -20.26 -28.24
C ARG A 161 -10.64 -21.48 -28.31
#